data_AF-A0A3C0G8B7-F1
#
_entry.id   AF-A0A3C0G8B7-F1
#
_cell.length_a   1.000
_cell.length_b   1.000
_cell.length_c   1.000
_cell.angle_alpha   90.00
_cell.angle_beta   90.00
_cell.angle_gamma   90.00
#
_symmetry.space_group_name_H-M   'P 1'
#
loop_
_entity.id
_entity.type
_entity.pdbx_description
1 polymer ?
#
loop_
_entity_poly.entity_id
_entity_poly.type
_entity_poly.pdbx_seq_one_letter_code
_entity_poly.pdbx_strand_id
1 'polypeptide(L)'
;GYQMTIQELGVIFQHNLPVKIVVLNNEHLGMVRQWQELFFDKRYASTVMVNPDFVKIAEGYSIEAKRISERKDLKSTIQEMM
;
A
#
# COMPACT_ATOMS: atom_id res chain seq x y z
N GLY A 1 -2.07 -7.20 2.87
CA GLY A 1 -1.38 -6.88 4.12
C GLY A 1 -1.97 -5.63 4.73
N TYR A 2 -1.54 -4.46 4.23
CA TYR A 2 -1.96 -3.14 4.71
C TYR A 2 -3.46 -2.97 5.05
N GLN A 3 -4.38 -3.39 4.16
CA GLN A 3 -5.82 -3.28 4.39
C GLN A 3 -6.36 -4.02 5.62
N MET A 4 -5.68 -5.08 6.08
CA MET A 4 -6.16 -5.89 7.22
C MET A 4 -6.04 -5.15 8.55
N THR A 5 -5.14 -4.18 8.65
CA THR A 5 -4.82 -3.47 9.89
C THR A 5 -4.73 -1.95 9.67
N ILE A 6 -5.50 -1.43 8.72
CA ILE A 6 -5.45 -0.01 8.34
C ILE A 6 -5.90 0.93 9.47
N GLN A 7 -6.68 0.41 10.43
CA GLN A 7 -7.11 1.15 11.62
C GLN A 7 -5.95 1.56 12.53
N GLU A 8 -4.80 0.88 12.45
CA GLU A 8 -3.62 1.18 13.28
C GLU A 8 -2.96 2.52 12.91
N LEU A 9 -3.33 3.12 11.77
CA LEU A 9 -3.03 4.53 11.49
C LEU A 9 -3.53 5.45 12.60
N GLY A 10 -4.64 5.09 13.27
CA GLY A 10 -5.16 5.82 14.43
C GLY A 10 -4.19 5.84 15.61
N VAL A 11 -3.45 4.75 15.85
CA VAL A 11 -2.43 4.68 16.91
C VAL A 11 -1.25 5.59 16.57
N ILE A 12 -0.82 5.59 15.31
CA ILE A 12 0.26 6.47 14.81
C ILE A 12 -0.11 7.93 15.04
N PHE A 13 -1.34 8.31 14.66
CA PHE A 13 -1.87 9.66 14.87
C PHE A 13 -1.97 10.02 16.36
N GLN A 14 -2.62 9.18 17.16
CA GLN A 14 -2.89 9.45 18.58
C GLN A 14 -1.61 9.65 19.40
N HIS A 15 -0.56 8.91 19.06
CA HIS A 15 0.72 8.95 19.78
C HIS A 15 1.80 9.76 19.07
N ASN A 16 1.47 10.40 17.94
CA ASN A 16 2.41 11.17 17.11
C ASN A 16 3.71 10.40 16.81
N LEU A 17 3.57 9.14 16.38
CA LEU A 17 4.71 8.26 16.16
C LEU A 17 5.37 8.54 14.79
N PRO A 18 6.70 8.61 14.70
CA PRO A 18 7.41 8.91 13.45
C PRO A 18 7.54 7.67 12.54
N VAL A 19 6.42 7.01 12.24
CA VAL A 19 6.38 5.81 11.40
C VAL A 19 6.31 6.19 9.93
N LYS A 20 7.15 5.55 9.11
CA LYS A 20 7.19 5.75 7.65
C LYS A 20 6.63 4.51 6.97
N ILE A 21 5.59 4.67 6.15
CA ILE A 21 4.88 3.56 5.51
C ILE A 21 5.00 3.69 4.00
N VAL A 22 5.46 2.61 3.35
CA VAL A 22 5.50 2.49 1.89
C VAL A 22 4.56 1.36 1.47
N VAL A 23 3.49 1.71 0.76
CA VAL A 23 2.53 0.73 0.22
C VAL A 23 2.88 0.42 -1.24
N LEU A 24 3.39 -0.78 -1.49
CA LEU A 24 3.57 -1.30 -2.84
C LEU A 24 2.22 -1.80 -3.38
N ASN A 25 1.45 -0.90 -3.98
CA ASN A 25 0.15 -1.23 -4.54
C ASN A 25 0.28 -1.80 -5.95
N ASN A 26 0.33 -3.12 -6.05
CA ASN A 26 0.28 -3.84 -7.33
C ASN A 26 -1.12 -4.37 -7.66
N GLU A 27 -2.17 -3.98 -6.92
CA GLU A 27 -3.58 -4.37 -7.11
C GLU A 27 -3.88 -5.88 -7.02
N HIS A 28 -2.97 -6.67 -6.47
CA HIS A 28 -3.14 -8.13 -6.36
C HIS A 28 -2.64 -8.69 -5.03
N LEU A 29 -3.13 -9.88 -4.68
CA LEU A 29 -2.44 -10.77 -3.74
C LEU A 29 -1.22 -11.38 -4.44
N GLY A 30 -0.18 -10.55 -4.65
CA GLY A 30 0.92 -10.83 -5.57
C GLY A 30 1.62 -12.17 -5.37
N MET A 31 1.89 -12.55 -4.11
CA MET A 31 2.50 -13.85 -3.82
C MET A 31 1.61 -15.01 -4.26
N VAL A 32 0.32 -15.01 -3.92
CA VAL A 32 -0.61 -16.08 -4.31
C VAL A 32 -0.77 -16.11 -5.83
N ARG A 33 -0.86 -14.94 -6.47
CA ARG A 33 -0.94 -14.82 -7.93
C ARG A 33 0.29 -15.41 -8.61
N GLN A 34 1.49 -15.17 -8.09
CA GLN A 34 2.73 -15.72 -8.63
C GLN A 34 2.72 -17.26 -8.61
N TRP A 35 2.24 -17.87 -7.52
CA TRP A 35 2.07 -19.33 -7.46
C TRP A 35 1.04 -19.83 -8.47
N GLN A 36 -0.07 -19.13 -8.65
CA GLN A 36 -1.09 -19.46 -9.65
C GLN A 36 -0.53 -19.40 -11.08
N GLU A 37 0.34 -18.42 -11.37
CA GLU A 37 1.02 -18.29 -12.67
C GLU A 37 2.02 -19.42 -12.92
N LEU A 38 2.80 -19.80 -11.90
CA LEU A 38 3.84 -20.82 -12.03
C LEU A 38 3.31 -22.26 -12.05
N PHE A 39 2.24 -22.55 -11.30
CA PHE A 39 1.84 -23.94 -10.99
C PHE A 39 0.37 -24.27 -11.26
N PHE A 40 -0.46 -23.30 -11.66
CA PHE A 40 -1.90 -23.51 -11.86
C PHE A 40 -2.40 -22.91 -13.18
N ASP A 41 -1.61 -23.04 -14.24
CA ASP A 41 -1.96 -22.62 -15.62
C ASP A 41 -2.48 -21.18 -15.72
N LYS A 42 -1.95 -20.27 -14.89
CA LYS A 42 -2.39 -18.87 -14.82
C LYS A 42 -3.87 -18.71 -14.45
N ARG A 43 -4.44 -19.68 -13.74
CA ARG A 43 -5.80 -19.61 -13.21
C ARG A 43 -5.84 -18.69 -11.97
N TYR A 44 -6.10 -17.42 -12.21
CA TYR A 44 -6.15 -16.39 -11.18
C TYR A 44 -7.45 -16.45 -10.36
N ALA A 45 -7.45 -17.23 -9.28
CA ALA A 45 -8.60 -17.37 -8.40
C ALA A 45 -8.49 -16.43 -7.19
N SER A 46 -9.36 -15.42 -7.14
CA SER A 46 -9.53 -14.51 -5.99
C SER A 46 -8.26 -13.72 -5.58
N THR A 47 -7.39 -13.41 -6.54
CA THR A 47 -6.15 -12.66 -6.28
C THR A 47 -6.16 -11.24 -6.81
N VAL A 48 -7.13 -10.86 -7.65
CA VAL A 48 -7.30 -9.48 -8.14
C VAL A 48 -8.06 -8.68 -7.09
N MET A 49 -7.54 -7.50 -6.75
CA MET A 49 -8.08 -6.68 -5.66
C MET A 49 -8.59 -5.35 -6.21
N VAL A 50 -9.75 -4.92 -5.71
CA VAL A 50 -10.19 -3.52 -5.82
C VAL A 50 -9.81 -2.82 -4.53
N ASN A 51 -8.78 -1.98 -4.59
CA ASN A 51 -8.25 -1.28 -3.42
C ASN A 51 -8.92 0.10 -3.26
N PRO A 52 -9.14 0.56 -2.02
CA PRO A 52 -9.61 1.92 -1.77
C PRO A 52 -8.49 2.93 -2.03
N ASP A 53 -8.83 4.21 -2.02
CA ASP A 53 -7.83 5.27 -2.08
C ASP A 53 -7.06 5.38 -0.76
N PHE A 54 -5.86 4.78 -0.74
CA PHE A 54 -5.02 4.78 0.45
C PHE A 54 -4.54 6.18 0.87
N VAL A 55 -4.46 7.14 -0.07
CA VAL A 55 -4.08 8.53 0.25
C VAL A 55 -5.20 9.17 1.07
N LYS A 56 -6.44 9.09 0.58
CA LYS A 56 -7.61 9.62 1.30
C LYS A 56 -7.82 8.98 2.67
N ILE A 57 -7.51 7.69 2.81
CA ILE A 57 -7.60 7.02 4.11
C ILE A 57 -6.55 7.58 5.07
N ALA A 58 -5.29 7.74 4.64
CA ALA A 58 -4.24 8.33 5.47
C ALA A 58 -4.56 9.78 5.85
N GLU A 59 -5.05 10.59 4.91
CA GLU A 59 -5.54 11.95 5.15
C GLU A 59 -6.67 11.96 6.19
N GLY A 60 -7.57 10.96 6.15
CA GLY A 60 -8.63 10.79 7.15
C GLY A 60 -8.12 10.57 8.58
N TYR A 61 -6.91 10.03 8.74
CA TYR A 61 -6.21 9.91 10.02
C TYR A 61 -5.27 11.08 10.30
N SER A 62 -5.33 12.18 9.53
CA SER A 62 -4.42 13.33 9.62
C SER A 62 -2.94 12.96 9.41
N ILE A 63 -2.68 11.96 8.55
CA ILE A 63 -1.33 11.54 8.17
C ILE A 63 -1.08 11.96 6.72
N GLU A 64 0.02 12.67 6.49
CA GLU A 64 0.44 13.06 5.15
C GLU A 64 0.80 11.82 4.32
N ALA A 65 0.26 11.75 3.10
CA ALA A 65 0.51 10.66 2.19
C ALA A 65 0.58 11.14 0.74
N LYS A 66 1.41 10.47 -0.05
CA LYS A 66 1.61 10.78 -1.47
C LYS A 66 1.58 9.51 -2.30
N ARG A 67 0.87 9.55 -3.44
CA ARG A 67 0.87 8.47 -4.43
C ARG A 67 1.87 8.78 -5.53
N ILE A 68 2.65 7.78 -5.92
CA ILE A 68 3.61 7.87 -7.02
C ILE A 68 3.25 6.82 -8.08
N SER A 69 3.19 7.23 -9.34
CA SER A 69 2.96 6.34 -10.49
C SER A 69 4.16 6.28 -11.44
N GLU A 70 5.04 7.27 -11.41
CA GLU A 70 6.20 7.36 -12.30
C GLU A 70 7.52 7.15 -11.57
N ARG A 71 8.45 6.43 -12.19
CA ARG A 71 9.76 6.12 -11.60
C ARG A 71 10.62 7.36 -11.33
N LYS A 72 10.44 8.43 -12.12
CA LYS A 72 11.21 9.68 -11.99
C LYS A 72 10.96 10.38 -10.64
N ASP A 73 9.75 10.24 -10.08
CA ASP A 73 9.31 10.90 -8.86
C ASP A 73 9.62 10.07 -7.59
N LEU A 74 10.06 8.82 -7.75
CA LEU A 74 10.32 7.92 -6.63
C LEU A 74 11.41 8.46 -5.69
N LYS A 75 12.53 8.92 -6.25
CA LYS A 75 13.70 9.34 -5.46
C LYS A 75 13.41 10.60 -4.65
N SER A 76 12.76 11.60 -5.27
CA SER A 76 12.41 12.85 -4.60
C SER A 76 11.41 12.60 -3.47
N THR A 77 10.37 11.79 -3.68
CA THR A 77 9.38 11.54 -2.63
C THR A 77 9.89 10.66 -1.50
N ILE A 78 10.79 9.70 -1.75
CA ILE A 78 11.46 9.00 -0.65
C ILE A 78 12.28 9.98 0.20
N GLN A 79 12.92 10.98 -0.43
CA GLN A 79 13.68 12.00 0.28
C GLN A 79 12.78 12.98 1.06
N GLU A 80 11.60 13.32 0.55
CA GLU A 80 10.58 14.11 1.29
C GLU A 80 10.13 13.39 2.57
N MET A 81 10.10 12.05 2.57
CA MET A 81 9.72 11.23 3.72
C MET A 81 10.86 11.05 4.75
N MET A 82 12.11 11.41 4.40
CA MET A 82 13.29 11.19 5.24
C MET A 82 13.44 12.22 6.36
#